data_AF-A0AA88GSI2-F1
#
_entry.id   AF-A0AA88GSI2-F1
#
_cell.length_a   1.000
_cell.length_b   1.000
_cell.length_c   1.000
_cell.angle_alpha   90.00
_cell.angle_beta   90.00
_cell.angle_gamma   90.00
#
_symmetry.space_group_name_H-M   'P 1'
#
loop_
_entity.id
_entity.type
_entity.pdbx_description
1 polymer ?
#
loop_
_entity_poly.entity_id
_entity_poly.type
_entity_poly.pdbx_seq_one_letter_code
_entity_poly.pdbx_strand_id
1 'polypeptide(L)'
;MSWLFGKKKKKEISVSQKTEDSTNKSIEKMDQTITLLEKRKKLLEKKMEQETEKAKEFMKKGDKSSAMTCLKRKKQYEVQVQRLDQQIMNNEQMKLTLENAATDIETLKAQQQAAKTMKQVFKETGGIDKVQDVMDEIQDTMATANELGDALAQDLGTGQIIDEGELEDELDLMEQEELDKQMLGMKQTKVPTGPLTKGTATASKPVKTAKEVDDELAELEAELNA
;
A
#
# COMPACT_ATOMS: atom_id res chain seq x y z
N MET A 1 6.40 -56.15 20.74
CA MET A 1 5.42 -55.09 20.45
C MET A 1 5.54 -54.03 21.53
N SER A 2 6.15 -52.88 21.23
CA SER A 2 6.02 -51.68 22.06
C SER A 2 5.94 -50.50 21.11
N TRP A 3 4.71 -50.07 20.88
CA TRP A 3 4.33 -49.00 19.98
C TRP A 3 3.96 -47.78 20.84
N LEU A 4 4.55 -46.65 20.49
CA LEU A 4 4.04 -45.28 20.70
C LEU A 4 3.85 -44.76 22.14
N PHE A 5 4.88 -44.08 22.65
CA PHE A 5 4.65 -42.84 23.41
C PHE A 5 5.60 -41.73 22.93
N GLY A 6 5.40 -41.31 21.68
CA GLY A 6 5.94 -40.05 21.17
C GLY A 6 5.07 -38.90 21.67
N LYS A 7 5.44 -38.28 22.80
CA LYS A 7 4.87 -37.00 23.25
C LYS A 7 5.07 -35.96 22.12
N LYS A 8 4.01 -35.61 21.39
CA LYS A 8 4.00 -34.44 20.50
C LYS A 8 4.27 -33.19 21.35
N LYS A 9 5.45 -32.57 21.19
CA LYS A 9 5.75 -31.24 21.73
C LYS A 9 4.65 -30.27 21.28
N LYS A 10 4.03 -29.57 22.23
CA LYS A 10 3.17 -28.41 21.98
C LYS A 10 3.97 -27.42 21.12
N LYS A 11 3.56 -27.20 19.86
CA LYS A 11 4.12 -26.13 19.03
C LYS A 11 3.61 -24.80 19.58
N GLU A 12 4.40 -24.14 20.43
CA GLU A 12 4.29 -22.69 20.57
C GLU A 12 4.77 -22.07 19.26
N ILE A 13 4.06 -21.06 18.76
CA ILE A 13 4.54 -20.24 17.64
C ILE A 13 5.59 -19.29 18.24
N SER A 14 6.82 -19.77 18.42
CA SER A 14 7.93 -18.89 18.79
C SER A 14 8.64 -18.45 17.51
N VAL A 15 8.15 -17.39 16.88
CA VAL A 15 9.00 -16.64 15.95
C VAL A 15 10.12 -16.03 16.79
N SER A 16 11.34 -16.53 16.58
CA SER A 16 12.53 -16.05 17.28
C SER A 16 12.83 -14.61 16.86
N GLN A 17 13.40 -13.78 17.74
CA GLN A 17 13.95 -12.46 17.37
C GLN A 17 14.86 -12.55 16.13
N LYS A 18 15.54 -13.69 15.94
CA LYS A 18 16.37 -13.96 14.77
C LYS A 18 15.58 -13.95 13.44
N THR A 19 14.31 -14.33 13.47
CA THR A 19 13.42 -14.35 12.30
C THR A 19 12.89 -12.94 12.01
N GLU A 20 12.56 -12.15 13.03
CA GLU A 20 12.15 -10.74 12.86
C GLU A 20 13.30 -9.87 12.32
N ASP A 21 14.49 -10.00 12.90
CA ASP A 21 15.70 -9.35 12.40
C ASP A 21 16.03 -9.77 10.96
N SER A 22 15.73 -11.02 10.60
CA SER A 22 15.91 -11.53 9.24
C SER A 22 14.88 -10.96 8.27
N THR A 23 13.63 -10.76 8.70
CA THR A 23 12.57 -10.15 7.90
C THR A 23 12.90 -8.69 7.60
N ASN A 24 13.26 -7.91 8.62
CA ASN A 24 13.60 -6.49 8.46
C ASN A 24 14.82 -6.30 7.54
N LYS A 25 15.86 -7.13 7.69
CA LYS A 25 17.01 -7.14 6.77
C LYS A 25 16.65 -7.51 5.34
N SER A 26 15.64 -8.36 5.16
CA SER A 26 15.18 -8.74 3.83
C SER A 26 14.40 -7.60 3.17
N ILE A 27 13.56 -6.90 3.93
CA ILE A 27 12.84 -5.69 3.48
C ILE A 27 13.85 -4.61 3.07
N GLU A 28 14.86 -4.32 3.91
CA GLU A 28 15.89 -3.33 3.60
C GLU A 28 16.67 -3.68 2.31
N LYS A 29 17.01 -4.96 2.11
CA LYS A 29 17.64 -5.43 0.87
C LYS A 29 16.73 -5.27 -0.35
N MET A 30 15.42 -5.50 -0.19
CA MET A 30 14.45 -5.26 -1.27
C MET A 30 14.40 -3.78 -1.64
N ASP A 31 14.41 -2.87 -0.66
CA ASP A 31 14.44 -1.42 -0.91
C ASP A 31 15.72 -0.98 -1.64
N GLN A 32 16.87 -1.49 -1.21
CA GLN A 32 18.15 -1.26 -1.90
C GLN A 32 18.11 -1.79 -3.34
N THR A 33 17.51 -2.96 -3.54
CA THR A 33 17.38 -3.58 -4.88
C THR A 33 16.42 -2.77 -5.78
N ILE A 34 15.27 -2.34 -5.25
CA ILE A 34 14.32 -1.48 -5.98
C ILE A 34 15.01 -0.19 -6.41
N THR A 35 15.69 0.49 -5.48
CA THR A 35 16.44 1.72 -5.76
C THR A 35 17.48 1.51 -6.87
N LEU A 36 18.21 0.40 -6.83
CA LEU A 36 19.20 0.07 -7.86
C LEU A 36 18.54 -0.15 -9.25
N LEU A 37 17.44 -0.90 -9.29
CA LEU A 37 16.69 -1.18 -10.51
C LEU A 37 16.10 0.11 -11.11
N GLU A 38 15.58 1.02 -10.29
CA GLU A 38 15.07 2.32 -10.70
C GLU A 38 16.18 3.21 -11.29
N LYS A 39 17.35 3.28 -10.64
CA LYS A 39 18.51 3.99 -11.19
C LYS A 39 18.93 3.42 -12.55
N ARG A 40 18.95 2.09 -12.67
CA ARG A 40 19.28 1.41 -13.93
C ARG A 40 18.23 1.69 -15.02
N LYS A 41 16.95 1.71 -14.66
CA LYS A 41 15.85 2.08 -15.56
C LYS A 41 16.03 3.51 -16.08
N LYS A 42 16.24 4.47 -15.18
CA LYS A 42 16.46 5.89 -15.53
C LYS A 42 17.64 6.07 -16.49
N LEU A 43 18.72 5.31 -16.30
CA LEU A 43 19.86 5.31 -17.22
C LEU A 43 19.45 4.85 -18.63
N LEU A 44 18.69 3.75 -18.73
CA LEU A 44 18.24 3.23 -20.02
C LEU A 44 17.26 4.19 -20.73
N GLU A 45 16.39 4.86 -19.97
CA GLU A 45 15.49 5.89 -20.49
C GLU A 45 16.27 7.06 -21.10
N LYS A 46 17.32 7.55 -20.42
CA LYS A 46 18.23 8.56 -20.99
C LYS A 46 18.92 8.08 -22.27
N LYS A 47 19.38 6.83 -22.32
CA LYS A 47 19.95 6.24 -23.55
C LYS A 47 18.94 6.16 -24.68
N MET A 48 17.67 5.90 -24.38
CA MET A 48 16.58 5.94 -25.38
C MET A 48 16.37 7.34 -25.94
N GLU A 49 16.42 8.38 -25.10
CA GLU A 49 16.35 9.78 -25.53
C GLU A 49 17.52 10.12 -26.46
N GLN A 50 18.75 9.79 -26.08
CA GLN A 50 19.94 10.01 -26.91
C GLN A 50 19.85 9.32 -28.29
N GLU A 51 19.43 8.05 -28.34
CA GLU A 51 19.26 7.36 -29.62
C GLU A 51 18.11 7.97 -30.45
N THR A 52 17.09 8.54 -29.81
CA THR A 52 16.02 9.28 -30.49
C THR A 52 16.56 10.56 -31.13
N GLU A 53 17.41 11.31 -30.42
CA GLU A 53 18.04 12.52 -30.93
C GLU A 53 18.98 12.20 -32.11
N LYS A 54 19.86 11.21 -31.96
CA LYS A 54 20.73 10.74 -33.05
C LYS A 54 19.93 10.31 -34.28
N ALA A 55 18.83 9.57 -34.10
CA ALA A 55 17.96 9.19 -35.20
C ALA A 55 17.38 10.41 -35.93
N LYS A 56 16.92 11.44 -35.20
CA LYS A 56 16.43 12.69 -35.79
C LYS A 56 17.54 13.42 -36.57
N GLU A 57 18.77 13.43 -36.07
CA GLU A 57 19.91 14.05 -36.76
C GLU A 57 20.27 13.32 -38.07
N PHE A 58 20.32 11.99 -38.07
CA PHE A 58 20.56 11.21 -39.28
C PHE A 58 19.44 11.40 -40.30
N MET A 59 18.18 11.48 -39.86
CA MET A 59 17.04 11.79 -40.73
C MET A 59 17.14 13.16 -41.39
N LYS A 60 17.60 14.19 -40.66
CA LYS A 60 17.85 15.53 -41.24
C LYS A 60 18.93 15.51 -42.32
N LYS A 61 19.88 14.59 -42.23
CA LYS A 61 20.96 14.37 -43.21
C LYS A 61 20.55 13.44 -44.36
N GLY A 62 19.33 12.91 -44.37
CA GLY A 62 18.85 11.93 -45.35
C GLY A 62 19.37 10.51 -45.17
N ASP A 63 20.12 10.23 -44.10
CA ASP A 63 20.69 8.91 -43.81
C ASP A 63 19.68 8.03 -43.04
N LYS A 64 18.79 7.40 -43.80
CA LYS A 64 17.77 6.50 -43.26
C LYS A 64 18.35 5.24 -42.60
N SER A 65 19.50 4.75 -43.06
CA SER A 65 20.10 3.51 -42.56
C SER A 65 20.63 3.67 -41.13
N SER A 66 21.37 4.77 -40.89
CA SER A 66 21.88 5.11 -39.57
C SER A 66 20.74 5.45 -38.60
N ALA A 67 19.73 6.20 -39.06
CA ALA A 67 18.54 6.47 -38.26
C ALA A 67 17.82 5.19 -37.82
N MET A 68 17.65 4.23 -38.74
CA MET A 68 17.03 2.94 -38.43
C MET A 68 17.85 2.13 -37.40
N THR A 69 19.18 2.23 -37.46
CA THR A 69 20.07 1.57 -36.49
C THR A 69 19.90 2.16 -35.08
N CYS A 70 19.80 3.48 -34.95
CA CYS A 70 19.50 4.15 -33.68
C CYS A 70 18.13 3.74 -33.13
N LEU A 71 17.09 3.68 -33.97
CA LEU A 71 15.77 3.23 -33.55
C LEU A 71 15.74 1.77 -33.09
N LYS A 72 16.53 0.88 -33.72
CA LYS A 72 16.70 -0.50 -33.25
C LYS A 72 17.33 -0.56 -31.86
N ARG A 73 18.37 0.24 -31.59
CA ARG A 73 18.99 0.33 -30.25
C ARG A 73 18.01 0.87 -29.21
N LYS A 74 17.28 1.94 -29.53
CA LYS A 74 16.18 2.45 -28.68
C LYS A 74 15.19 1.33 -28.35
N LYS A 75 14.77 0.53 -29.33
CA LYS A 75 13.82 -0.56 -29.10
C LYS A 75 14.39 -1.66 -28.18
N GLN A 76 15.68 -1.94 -28.28
CA GLN A 76 16.36 -2.87 -27.36
C GLN A 76 16.42 -2.33 -25.92
N TYR A 77 16.60 -1.02 -25.74
CA TYR A 77 16.52 -0.40 -24.42
C TYR A 77 15.10 -0.40 -23.86
N GLU A 78 14.07 -0.16 -24.69
CA GLU A 78 12.66 -0.27 -24.27
C GLU A 78 12.33 -1.66 -23.69
N VAL A 79 12.79 -2.73 -24.36
CA VAL A 79 12.59 -4.10 -23.86
C VAL A 79 13.30 -4.33 -22.52
N GLN A 80 14.48 -3.73 -22.33
CA GLN A 80 15.20 -3.82 -21.05
C GLN A 80 14.48 -3.03 -19.95
N VAL A 81 13.95 -1.84 -20.24
CA VAL A 81 13.14 -1.04 -19.31
C VAL A 81 11.91 -1.83 -18.86
N GLN A 82 11.16 -2.43 -19.80
CA GLN A 82 9.99 -3.26 -19.46
C GLN A 82 10.36 -4.43 -18.54
N ARG A 83 11.53 -5.04 -18.74
CA ARG A 83 12.03 -6.10 -17.86
C ARG A 83 12.35 -5.58 -16.46
N LEU A 84 12.95 -4.40 -16.35
CA LEU A 84 13.23 -3.76 -15.06
C LEU A 84 11.94 -3.40 -14.33
N ASP A 85 10.92 -2.88 -15.04
CA ASP A 85 9.60 -2.60 -14.46
C ASP A 85 8.98 -3.85 -13.82
N GLN A 86 9.03 -4.98 -14.52
CA GLN A 86 8.55 -6.25 -13.96
C GLN A 86 9.34 -6.67 -12.72
N GLN A 87 10.66 -6.45 -12.71
CA GLN A 87 11.50 -6.77 -11.55
C GLN A 87 11.21 -5.86 -10.36
N ILE A 88 10.98 -4.56 -10.59
CA ILE A 88 10.61 -3.60 -9.55
C ILE A 88 9.28 -4.03 -8.91
N MET A 89 8.23 -4.22 -9.72
CA MET A 89 6.91 -4.65 -9.24
C MET A 89 6.97 -5.96 -8.43
N ASN A 90 7.76 -6.93 -8.89
CA ASN A 90 7.93 -8.19 -8.17
C ASN A 90 8.60 -7.98 -6.80
N ASN A 91 9.61 -7.12 -6.70
CA ASN A 91 10.27 -6.82 -5.42
C ASN A 91 9.34 -6.05 -4.48
N GLU A 92 8.58 -5.09 -4.98
CA GLU A 92 7.57 -4.35 -4.20
C GLU A 92 6.51 -5.30 -3.62
N GLN A 93 6.01 -6.24 -4.44
CA GLN A 93 5.05 -7.23 -3.99
C GLN A 93 5.64 -8.16 -2.92
N MET A 94 6.90 -8.58 -3.07
CA MET A 94 7.59 -9.41 -2.08
C MET A 94 7.81 -8.65 -0.77
N LYS A 95 8.15 -7.36 -0.85
CA LYS A 95 8.28 -6.47 0.31
C LYS A 95 6.97 -6.38 1.07
N LEU A 96 5.88 -6.03 0.38
CA LEU A 96 4.54 -5.93 0.98
C LEU A 96 4.11 -7.25 1.64
N THR A 97 4.44 -8.39 1.01
CA THR A 97 4.14 -9.72 1.56
C THR A 97 4.89 -9.96 2.88
N LEU A 98 6.16 -9.55 2.97
CA LEU A 98 6.94 -9.66 4.20
C LEU A 98 6.44 -8.73 5.31
N GLU A 99 6.01 -7.52 4.97
CA GLU A 99 5.41 -6.57 5.92
C GLU A 99 4.11 -7.11 6.51
N ASN A 100 3.24 -7.66 5.66
CA ASN A 100 2.02 -8.33 6.11
C ASN A 100 2.33 -9.54 6.99
N ALA A 101 3.29 -10.38 6.60
CA ALA A 101 3.69 -11.54 7.38
C ALA A 101 4.25 -11.14 8.76
N ALA A 102 4.97 -10.03 8.87
CA ALA A 102 5.44 -9.50 10.15
C ALA A 102 4.26 -9.08 11.05
N THR A 103 3.27 -8.39 10.49
CA THR A 103 2.05 -7.97 11.20
C THR A 103 1.21 -9.18 11.66
N ASP A 104 1.08 -10.20 10.80
CA ASP A 104 0.38 -11.44 11.14
C ASP A 104 1.06 -12.17 12.31
N ILE A 105 2.40 -12.17 12.35
CA ILE A 105 3.17 -12.76 13.44
C ILE A 105 2.89 -12.03 14.77
N GLU A 106 2.85 -10.69 14.77
CA GLU A 106 2.53 -9.91 15.97
C GLU A 106 1.10 -10.21 16.46
N THR A 107 0.15 -10.28 15.52
CA THR A 107 -1.24 -10.65 15.82
C THR A 107 -1.33 -12.03 16.45
N LEU A 108 -0.63 -13.02 15.88
CA LEU A 108 -0.58 -14.39 16.41
C LEU A 108 0.06 -14.44 17.80
N LYS A 109 1.09 -13.62 18.07
CA LYS A 109 1.69 -13.50 19.41
C LYS A 109 0.69 -12.96 20.43
N ALA A 110 -0.04 -11.90 20.08
CA ALA A 110 -1.08 -11.33 20.94
C ALA A 110 -2.20 -12.34 21.23
N GLN A 111 -2.67 -13.05 20.21
CA GLN A 111 -3.67 -14.12 20.35
C GLN A 111 -3.16 -15.28 21.21
N GLN A 112 -1.90 -15.68 21.05
CA GLN A 112 -1.28 -16.71 21.90
C GLN A 112 -1.24 -16.28 23.36
N GLN A 113 -0.92 -15.01 23.64
CA GLN A 113 -0.94 -14.46 24.99
C GLN A 113 -2.36 -14.41 25.56
N ALA A 114 -3.34 -13.93 24.79
CA ALA A 114 -4.75 -13.93 25.20
C ALA A 114 -5.24 -15.35 25.53
N ALA A 115 -4.92 -16.35 24.69
CA ALA A 115 -5.26 -17.74 24.93
C ALA A 115 -4.57 -18.33 26.17
N LYS A 116 -3.36 -17.88 26.51
CA LYS A 116 -2.67 -18.25 27.77
C LYS A 116 -3.39 -17.65 28.98
N THR A 117 -3.72 -16.36 28.93
CA THR A 117 -4.47 -15.67 29.98
C THR A 117 -5.84 -16.31 30.19
N MET A 118 -6.60 -16.58 29.12
CA MET A 118 -7.89 -17.27 29.20
C MET A 118 -7.76 -18.63 29.88
N LYS A 119 -6.74 -19.43 29.55
CA LYS A 119 -6.48 -20.72 30.21
C LYS A 119 -6.13 -20.59 31.69
N GLN A 120 -5.45 -19.52 32.07
CA GLN A 120 -5.13 -19.24 33.47
C GLN A 120 -6.38 -18.82 34.24
N VAL A 121 -7.16 -17.89 33.68
CA VAL A 121 -8.46 -17.49 34.22
C VAL A 121 -9.34 -18.72 34.43
N PHE A 122 -9.52 -19.58 33.42
CA PHE A 122 -10.31 -20.82 33.57
C PHE A 122 -9.80 -21.79 34.64
N LYS A 123 -8.48 -21.83 34.88
CA LYS A 123 -7.92 -22.66 35.96
C LYS A 123 -8.16 -22.04 37.33
N GLU A 124 -8.03 -20.72 37.43
CA GLU A 124 -8.21 -19.96 38.68
C GLU A 124 -9.68 -19.84 39.07
N THR A 125 -10.61 -19.78 38.11
CA THR A 125 -12.06 -19.81 38.37
C THR A 125 -12.62 -21.21 38.62
N GLY A 126 -11.82 -22.28 38.57
CA GLY A 126 -12.23 -23.62 39.01
C GLY A 126 -12.61 -24.62 37.93
N GLY A 127 -12.29 -24.38 36.65
CA GLY A 127 -12.55 -25.31 35.54
C GLY A 127 -13.98 -25.22 34.98
N ILE A 128 -14.33 -26.16 34.06
CA ILE A 128 -15.64 -26.20 33.38
C ILE A 128 -16.81 -26.21 34.37
N ASP A 129 -16.68 -26.91 35.50
CA ASP A 129 -17.77 -27.05 36.47
C ASP A 129 -18.16 -25.70 37.09
N LYS A 130 -17.18 -24.86 37.45
CA LYS A 130 -17.46 -23.50 37.94
C LYS A 130 -17.79 -22.50 36.84
N VAL A 131 -17.35 -22.75 35.60
CA VAL A 131 -17.81 -21.95 34.45
C VAL A 131 -19.28 -22.23 34.18
N GLN A 132 -19.76 -23.47 34.38
CA GLN A 132 -21.18 -23.81 34.32
C GLN A 132 -21.95 -23.06 35.41
N ASP A 133 -21.48 -23.12 36.66
CA ASP A 133 -22.11 -22.39 37.77
C ASP A 133 -22.14 -20.87 37.53
N VAL A 134 -21.04 -20.28 37.03
CA VAL A 134 -20.98 -18.84 36.70
C VAL A 134 -21.79 -18.50 35.45
N MET A 135 -21.90 -19.39 34.47
CA MET A 135 -22.76 -19.17 33.30
C MET A 135 -24.24 -19.25 33.67
N ASP A 136 -24.61 -20.14 34.59
CA ASP A 136 -25.95 -20.22 35.17
C ASP A 136 -26.24 -18.95 35.98
N GLU A 137 -25.29 -18.49 36.80
CA GLU A 137 -25.40 -17.22 37.55
C GLU A 137 -25.45 -16.00 36.62
N ILE A 138 -24.71 -15.99 35.51
CA ILE A 138 -24.78 -14.95 34.46
C ILE A 138 -26.14 -14.99 33.76
N GLN A 139 -26.68 -16.17 33.44
CA GLN A 139 -28.02 -16.28 32.84
C GLN A 139 -29.10 -15.79 33.80
N ASP A 140 -29.03 -16.13 35.09
CA ASP A 140 -29.94 -15.63 36.11
C ASP A 140 -29.79 -14.11 36.31
N THR A 141 -28.57 -13.58 36.25
CA THR A 141 -28.31 -12.14 36.36
C THR A 141 -28.78 -11.39 35.12
N MET A 142 -28.60 -11.94 33.91
CA MET A 142 -29.13 -11.34 32.68
C MET A 142 -30.65 -11.44 32.61
N ALA A 143 -31.25 -12.52 33.11
CA ALA A 143 -32.70 -12.64 33.27
C ALA A 143 -33.23 -11.58 34.25
N THR A 144 -32.57 -11.39 35.40
CA THR A 144 -32.91 -10.35 36.38
C THR A 144 -32.69 -8.94 35.80
N ALA A 145 -31.64 -8.73 35.01
CA ALA A 145 -31.35 -7.45 34.36
C ALA A 145 -32.35 -7.15 33.22
N ASN A 146 -32.83 -8.16 32.51
CA ASN A 146 -33.91 -8.02 31.53
C ASN A 146 -35.26 -7.80 32.22
N GLU A 147 -35.53 -8.46 33.34
CA GLU A 147 -36.74 -8.25 34.13
C GLU A 147 -36.73 -6.86 34.79
N LEU A 148 -35.56 -6.38 35.22
CA LEU A 148 -35.33 -5.01 35.67
C LEU A 148 -35.43 -4.03 34.50
N GLY A 149 -34.91 -4.38 33.33
CA GLY A 149 -34.98 -3.59 32.10
C GLY A 149 -36.41 -3.46 31.57
N ASP A 150 -37.21 -4.53 31.62
CA ASP A 150 -38.63 -4.54 31.29
C ASP A 150 -39.45 -3.80 32.34
N ALA A 151 -39.10 -3.90 33.62
CA ALA A 151 -39.71 -3.11 34.69
C ALA A 151 -39.37 -1.61 34.57
N LEU A 152 -38.13 -1.27 34.19
CA LEU A 152 -37.69 0.09 33.89
C LEU A 152 -38.24 0.59 32.56
N ALA A 153 -38.45 -0.25 31.55
CA ALA A 153 -39.05 0.12 30.27
C ALA A 153 -40.58 0.25 30.37
N GLN A 154 -41.21 -0.47 31.31
CA GLN A 154 -42.59 -0.21 31.73
C GLN A 154 -42.71 1.13 32.47
N ASP A 155 -41.69 1.55 33.24
CA ASP A 155 -41.67 2.81 33.99
C ASP A 155 -41.19 4.02 33.14
N LEU A 156 -40.30 3.76 32.18
CA LEU A 156 -39.71 4.72 31.26
C LEU A 156 -40.03 4.27 29.85
N GLY A 157 -41.24 4.58 29.39
CA GLY A 157 -41.70 4.33 28.02
C GLY A 157 -40.91 5.11 26.97
N THR A 158 -39.66 4.71 26.72
CA THR A 158 -38.75 5.33 25.77
C THR A 158 -37.89 4.26 25.10
N GLY A 159 -38.53 3.46 24.26
CA GLY A 159 -37.82 2.84 23.13
C GLY A 159 -37.57 3.91 22.07
N GLN A 160 -36.39 4.54 22.07
CA GLN A 160 -35.89 5.13 20.83
C GLN A 160 -35.22 4.03 20.05
N ILE A 161 -36.02 3.37 19.22
CA ILE A 161 -35.55 2.67 18.04
C ILE A 161 -34.87 3.74 17.20
N ILE A 162 -33.58 3.58 16.95
CA ILE A 162 -32.82 4.41 16.01
C ILE A 162 -33.51 4.22 14.66
N ASP A 163 -34.10 5.29 14.13
CA ASP A 163 -34.78 5.27 12.83
C ASP A 163 -33.71 5.29 11.73
N GLU A 164 -33.57 4.17 11.01
CA GLU A 164 -32.65 4.05 9.89
C GLU A 164 -32.89 5.13 8.81
N GLY A 165 -34.10 5.69 8.72
CA GLY A 165 -34.41 6.79 7.80
C GLY A 165 -33.73 8.13 8.16
N GLU A 166 -33.57 8.45 9.45
CA GLU A 166 -32.86 9.66 9.89
C GLU A 166 -31.35 9.56 9.58
N LEU A 167 -30.80 8.35 9.66
CA LEU A 167 -29.41 8.06 9.31
C LEU A 167 -29.16 8.11 7.78
N GLU A 168 -30.13 7.68 6.97
CA GLU A 168 -30.05 7.81 5.51
C GLU A 168 -30.12 9.28 5.06
N ASP A 169 -30.99 10.09 5.66
CA ASP A 169 -31.08 11.52 5.38
C ASP A 169 -29.77 12.27 5.75
N GLU A 170 -29.13 11.90 6.86
CA GLU A 170 -27.83 12.46 7.26
C GLU A 170 -26.70 12.04 6.30
N LEU A 171 -26.73 10.80 5.81
CA LEU A 171 -25.78 10.29 4.83
C LEU A 171 -25.94 11.00 3.47
N ASP A 172 -27.17 11.21 3.00
CA ASP A 172 -27.46 11.91 1.75
C ASP A 172 -26.99 13.38 1.80
N LEU A 173 -27.15 14.04 2.94
CA LEU A 173 -26.67 15.41 3.15
C LEU A 173 -25.14 15.48 3.03
N MET A 174 -24.42 14.51 3.60
CA MET A 174 -22.96 14.42 3.50
C MET A 174 -22.48 14.18 2.06
N GLU A 175 -23.16 13.33 1.28
CA GLU A 175 -22.81 13.11 -0.14
C GLU A 175 -23.01 14.38 -0.97
N GLN A 176 -24.07 15.15 -0.68
CA GLN A 176 -24.39 16.37 -1.40
C GLN A 176 -23.35 17.48 -1.13
N GLU A 177 -22.86 17.61 0.12
CA GLU A 177 -21.78 18.55 0.45
C GLU A 177 -20.45 18.21 -0.25
N GLU A 178 -20.14 16.92 -0.40
CA GLU A 178 -18.94 16.44 -1.12
C GLU A 178 -19.05 16.75 -2.63
N LEU A 179 -20.22 16.53 -3.23
CA LEU A 179 -20.51 16.85 -4.62
C LEU A 179 -20.46 18.36 -4.91
N ASP A 180 -20.97 19.19 -4.00
CA ASP A 180 -20.92 20.65 -4.14
C ASP A 180 -19.48 21.18 -4.06
N LYS A 181 -18.63 20.61 -3.19
CA LYS A 181 -17.18 20.88 -3.19
C LYS A 181 -16.52 20.52 -4.52
N GLN A 182 -16.88 19.38 -5.12
CA GLN A 182 -16.36 18.97 -6.42
C GLN A 182 -16.86 19.88 -7.57
N MET A 183 -18.12 20.33 -7.52
CA MET A 183 -18.69 21.23 -8.53
C MET A 183 -18.18 22.68 -8.43
N LEU A 184 -17.87 23.17 -7.23
CA LEU A 184 -17.19 24.45 -7.03
C LEU A 184 -15.77 24.45 -7.61
N GLY A 185 -15.12 23.29 -7.70
CA GLY A 185 -13.85 23.10 -8.41
C GLY A 185 -13.95 23.17 -9.94
N MET A 186 -15.14 22.94 -10.51
CA MET A 186 -15.34 22.81 -11.97
C MET A 186 -15.95 24.07 -12.65
N LYS A 187 -16.41 25.08 -11.88
CA LYS A 187 -17.01 26.32 -12.39
C LYS A 187 -16.01 27.50 -12.45
N GLN A 188 -14.96 27.37 -13.27
CA GLN A 188 -14.28 28.53 -13.88
C GLN A 188 -14.18 28.36 -15.41
N THR A 189 -15.32 28.46 -16.09
CA THR A 189 -15.34 28.68 -17.55
C THR A 189 -16.46 29.66 -17.93
N LYS A 190 -16.14 30.95 -18.07
CA LYS A 190 -16.84 31.90 -18.96
C LYS A 190 -15.88 33.02 -19.44
N VAL A 191 -15.67 33.09 -20.75
CA VAL A 191 -15.26 34.26 -21.59
C VAL A 191 -16.51 34.78 -22.32
N PRO A 192 -16.58 35.95 -23.04
CA PRO A 192 -15.58 36.97 -23.48
C PRO A 192 -16.02 38.45 -23.19
N THR A 193 -15.32 39.59 -23.45
CA THR A 193 -14.94 40.18 -24.77
C THR A 193 -14.19 41.54 -24.63
N GLY A 194 -13.05 41.70 -25.34
CA GLY A 194 -12.54 42.95 -26.00
C GLY A 194 -11.60 43.94 -25.24
N PRO A 195 -10.74 44.74 -25.93
CA PRO A 195 -10.14 44.62 -27.27
C PRO A 195 -8.58 44.63 -27.28
N LEU A 196 -8.06 44.18 -28.43
CA LEU A 196 -6.66 44.10 -28.92
C LEU A 196 -5.62 45.06 -28.33
N THR A 197 -4.56 44.51 -27.71
CA THR A 197 -3.20 45.09 -27.73
C THR A 197 -2.12 44.00 -27.80
N LYS A 198 -1.02 44.36 -28.46
CA LYS A 198 0.08 43.56 -29.04
C LYS A 198 1.23 43.33 -28.03
N GLY A 199 1.90 42.18 -28.13
CA GLY A 199 3.13 41.83 -27.37
C GLY A 199 2.81 41.28 -25.98
N THR A 200 3.47 40.26 -25.43
CA THR A 200 4.88 39.86 -25.52
C THR A 200 5.03 38.38 -25.14
N ALA A 201 6.12 37.78 -25.57
CA ALA A 201 6.53 36.39 -25.36
C ALA A 201 6.47 35.92 -23.90
N THR A 202 6.05 34.67 -23.71
CA THR A 202 6.24 33.91 -22.47
C THR A 202 6.97 32.60 -22.74
N ALA A 203 8.27 32.65 -22.45
CA ALA A 203 9.12 31.63 -21.85
C ALA A 203 8.88 30.16 -22.23
N SER A 204 9.66 29.69 -23.20
CA SER A 204 10.05 28.28 -23.28
C SER A 204 10.84 27.90 -22.02
N LYS A 205 10.42 26.83 -21.35
CA LYS A 205 11.27 26.12 -20.38
C LYS A 205 12.60 25.72 -21.05
N PRO A 206 13.73 25.72 -20.32
CA PRO A 206 15.02 25.39 -20.92
C PRO A 206 15.02 23.92 -21.38
N VAL A 207 15.24 23.72 -22.68
CA VAL A 207 15.63 22.42 -23.24
C VAL A 207 17.06 22.17 -22.75
N LYS A 208 17.27 21.10 -21.99
CA LYS A 208 18.60 20.67 -21.59
C LYS A 208 19.48 20.51 -22.82
N THR A 209 20.70 21.00 -22.76
CA THR A 209 21.65 20.90 -23.87
C THR A 209 22.18 19.47 -23.99
N ALA A 210 22.56 19.04 -25.20
CA ALA A 210 23.09 17.68 -25.43
C ALA A 210 24.30 17.34 -24.52
N LYS A 211 25.08 18.35 -24.11
CA LYS A 211 26.19 18.22 -23.18
C LYS A 211 25.73 17.91 -21.75
N GLU A 212 24.71 18.60 -21.26
CA GLU A 212 24.13 18.32 -19.93
C GLU A 212 23.55 16.91 -19.84
N VAL A 213 22.92 16.41 -20.91
CA VAL A 213 22.37 15.05 -20.94
C VAL A 213 23.48 14.00 -20.86
N ASP A 214 24.63 14.24 -21.49
CA ASP A 214 25.77 13.34 -21.48
C ASP A 214 26.50 13.34 -20.13
N ASP A 215 26.71 14.52 -19.54
CA ASP A 215 27.30 14.67 -18.20
C ASP A 215 26.42 13.99 -17.14
N GLU A 216 25.10 14.21 -17.15
CA GLU A 216 24.18 13.53 -16.22
C GLU A 216 24.06 12.01 -16.48
N LEU A 217 24.41 11.52 -17.67
CA LEU A 217 24.42 10.09 -17.97
C LEU A 217 25.66 9.44 -17.35
N ALA A 218 26.83 10.06 -17.52
CA ALA A 218 28.09 9.57 -16.99
C ALA A 218 28.05 9.46 -15.46
N GLU A 219 27.44 10.44 -14.78
CA GLU A 219 27.26 10.42 -13.33
C GLU A 219 26.39 9.24 -12.87
N LEU A 220 25.26 8.98 -13.54
CA LEU A 220 24.39 7.85 -13.22
C LEU A 220 25.07 6.49 -13.49
N GLU A 221 25.92 6.39 -14.51
CA GLU A 221 26.70 5.17 -14.74
C GLU A 221 27.76 4.95 -13.66
N ALA A 222 28.40 6.01 -13.18
CA ALA A 222 29.36 5.94 -12.10
C ALA A 222 28.68 5.48 -10.80
N GLU A 223 27.52 6.04 -10.47
CA GLU A 223 26.74 5.63 -9.29
C GLU A 223 26.31 4.16 -9.31
N LEU A 224 26.05 3.59 -10.50
CA LEU A 224 25.64 2.18 -10.63
C LEU A 224 26.81 1.20 -10.52
N ASN A 225 28.04 1.66 -10.71
CA ASN A 225 29.25 0.84 -10.75
C ASN A 225 30.17 1.03 -9.53
N ALA A 226 29.81 1.93 -8.61
CA ALA A 226 30.50 2.20 -7.35
C ALA A 226 30.08 1.21 -6.25
#